data_AF-A0A432S319-F1
#
_entry.id   AF-A0A432S319-F1
#
_cell.length_a   1.000
_cell.length_b   1.000
_cell.length_c   1.000
_cell.angle_alpha   90.00
_cell.angle_beta   90.00
_cell.angle_gamma   90.00
#
_symmetry.space_group_name_H-M   'P 1'
#
loop_
_entity.id
_entity.type
_entity.pdbx_description
1 polymer ?
#
loop_
_entity_poly.entity_id
_entity_poly.type
_entity_poly.pdbx_seq_one_letter_code
_entity_poly.pdbx_strand_id
1 'polypeptide(L)'
;MINKKILSLILLLIITSFSFANIKGLQFISDKKSVNKGEKVCFILKNNSNKTVVLPNSAPWVVISLSGKNKGKVVFAPISTQSLQYLKPNSEKKWCWDLKDFENEYVHSGKYKIRLTVFIDKKPVFLSTTIDVKAKIVRLNP
;
A
#
# COMPACT_ATOMS: atom_id res chain seq x y z
N MET A 1 39.35 -11.55 -23.84
CA MET A 1 38.33 -11.67 -24.90
C MET A 1 37.05 -12.25 -24.28
N ILE A 2 36.10 -11.39 -23.92
CA ILE A 2 34.77 -11.77 -23.41
C ILE A 2 33.78 -11.51 -24.54
N ASN A 3 33.04 -12.54 -24.93
CA ASN A 3 32.16 -12.50 -26.10
C ASN A 3 30.97 -11.55 -25.83
N LYS A 4 30.87 -10.44 -26.57
CA LYS A 4 29.80 -9.42 -26.42
C LYS A 4 28.38 -9.99 -26.55
N LYS A 5 28.20 -11.18 -27.14
CA LYS A 5 26.90 -11.87 -27.16
C LYS A 5 26.45 -12.42 -25.80
N ILE A 6 27.38 -12.75 -24.90
CA ILE A 6 27.07 -13.34 -23.58
C ILE A 6 26.65 -12.26 -22.57
N LEU A 7 27.13 -11.02 -22.73
CA LEU A 7 26.73 -9.91 -21.87
C LEU A 7 25.29 -9.42 -22.16
N SER A 8 24.79 -9.65 -23.37
CA SER A 8 23.42 -9.28 -23.79
C SER A 8 22.34 -10.19 -23.17
N LEU A 9 22.68 -11.45 -22.88
CA LEU A 9 21.68 -12.44 -22.45
C LEU A 9 21.34 -12.32 -20.95
N ILE A 10 22.25 -11.79 -20.14
CA ILE A 10 22.07 -11.65 -18.67
C ILE A 10 21.22 -10.41 -18.33
N LEU A 11 21.12 -9.43 -19.25
CA LEU A 11 20.30 -8.22 -19.04
C LEU A 11 18.81 -8.40 -19.36
N LEU A 12 18.40 -9.52 -19.97
CA LEU A 12 16.98 -9.83 -20.21
C LEU A 12 16.28 -10.56 -19.05
N LEU A 13 17.01 -10.97 -18.01
CA LEU A 13 16.49 -11.85 -16.94
C LEU A 13 16.12 -11.13 -15.63
N ILE A 14 16.16 -9.79 -15.58
CA ILE A 14 15.86 -9.01 -14.35
C ILE A 14 14.67 -8.06 -14.52
N ILE A 15 13.61 -8.45 -15.25
CA ILE A 15 12.37 -7.63 -15.32
C ILE A 15 11.09 -8.43 -15.03
N THR A 16 11.17 -9.67 -14.55
CA THR A 16 9.97 -10.50 -14.37
C THR A 16 9.75 -10.98 -12.94
N SER A 17 9.69 -10.07 -11.98
CA SER A 17 9.05 -10.37 -10.69
C SER A 17 8.60 -9.13 -9.93
N PHE A 18 7.89 -8.23 -10.61
CA PHE A 18 6.82 -7.48 -9.95
C PHE A 18 5.50 -7.94 -10.53
N SER A 19 5.07 -9.14 -10.14
CA SER A 19 3.65 -9.52 -10.25
C SER A 19 2.86 -8.60 -9.34
N PHE A 20 2.54 -7.40 -9.82
CA PHE A 20 1.36 -6.71 -9.34
C PHE A 20 0.22 -7.63 -9.75
N ALA A 21 -0.40 -8.31 -8.78
CA ALA A 21 -1.61 -9.07 -9.00
C ALA A 21 -2.69 -8.07 -9.44
N ASN A 22 -2.72 -7.77 -10.73
CA ASN A 22 -3.74 -6.94 -11.35
C ASN A 22 -4.95 -7.85 -11.54
N ILE A 23 -5.64 -8.15 -10.44
CA ILE A 23 -6.86 -8.93 -10.49
C ILE A 23 -7.89 -8.06 -11.18
N LYS A 24 -8.30 -8.48 -12.38
CA LYS A 24 -9.24 -7.74 -13.22
C LYS A 24 -10.47 -7.33 -12.38
N GLY A 25 -10.71 -6.03 -12.30
CA GLY A 25 -11.84 -5.46 -11.56
C GLY A 25 -11.59 -5.16 -10.08
N LEU A 26 -10.42 -5.46 -9.51
CA LEU A 26 -10.09 -5.09 -8.14
C LEU A 26 -9.11 -3.91 -8.11
N GLN A 27 -9.48 -2.83 -7.43
CA GLN A 27 -8.64 -1.64 -7.33
C GLN A 27 -8.43 -1.27 -5.87
N PHE A 28 -7.19 -0.94 -5.52
CA PHE A 28 -6.86 -0.35 -4.22
C PHE A 28 -6.10 0.95 -4.45
N ILE A 29 -6.78 2.06 -4.18
CA ILE A 29 -6.32 3.41 -4.51
C ILE A 29 -6.34 4.30 -3.27
N SER A 30 -5.52 5.33 -3.27
CA SER A 30 -5.61 6.41 -2.29
C SER A 30 -6.32 7.63 -2.87
N ASP A 31 -6.97 8.41 -2.01
CA ASP A 31 -7.58 9.68 -2.38
C ASP A 31 -6.53 10.75 -2.72
N LYS A 32 -5.34 10.65 -2.11
CA LYS A 32 -4.19 11.51 -2.36
C LYS A 32 -2.95 10.67 -2.64
N LYS A 33 -2.07 11.17 -3.50
CA LYS A 33 -0.73 10.60 -3.70
C LYS A 33 0.33 11.23 -2.80
N SER A 34 0.07 12.43 -2.29
CA SER A 34 0.97 13.14 -1.39
C SER A 34 0.18 13.97 -0.37
N VAL A 35 0.71 14.06 0.85
CA VAL A 35 0.08 14.69 2.01
C VAL A 35 1.11 15.42 2.86
N ASN A 36 0.69 16.50 3.52
CA ASN A 36 1.50 17.16 4.52
C ASN A 36 1.35 16.50 5.89
N LYS A 37 2.37 16.61 6.74
CA LYS A 37 2.29 16.19 8.15
C LYS A 37 1.07 16.83 8.82
N GLY A 38 0.24 16.03 9.50
CA GLY A 38 -1.01 16.47 10.13
C GLY A 38 -2.26 16.31 9.27
N GLU A 39 -2.13 16.05 7.96
CA GLU A 39 -3.26 15.64 7.14
C GLU A 39 -3.57 14.15 7.31
N LYS A 40 -4.82 13.76 7.04
CA LYS A 40 -5.19 12.35 6.85
C LYS A 40 -5.16 11.97 5.37
N VAL A 41 -4.87 10.70 5.11
CA VAL A 41 -4.99 10.07 3.79
C VAL A 41 -5.98 8.92 3.87
N CYS A 42 -6.86 8.78 2.90
CA CYS A 42 -7.80 7.68 2.85
C CYS A 42 -7.54 6.78 1.63
N PHE A 43 -7.88 5.52 1.76
CA PHE A 43 -7.69 4.50 0.73
C PHE A 43 -8.95 3.66 0.58
N ILE A 44 -9.22 3.30 -0.67
CA ILE A 44 -10.48 2.71 -1.12
C ILE A 44 -10.16 1.42 -1.84
N LEU A 45 -10.72 0.31 -1.35
CA LEU A 45 -10.82 -0.94 -2.08
C LEU A 45 -12.12 -0.93 -2.87
N LYS A 46 -12.04 -0.96 -4.20
CA LYS A 46 -13.19 -1.08 -5.10
C LYS A 46 -13.23 -2.47 -5.70
N ASN A 47 -14.34 -3.17 -5.51
CA ASN A 47 -14.58 -4.48 -6.09
C ASN A 47 -15.51 -4.35 -7.31
N ASN A 48 -14.94 -4.06 -8.47
CA ASN A 48 -15.62 -4.08 -9.77
C ASN A 48 -15.49 -5.45 -10.46
N SER A 49 -15.11 -6.50 -9.71
CA SER A 49 -15.08 -7.87 -10.20
C SER A 49 -16.45 -8.54 -9.99
N ASN A 50 -16.63 -9.73 -10.55
CA ASN A 50 -17.81 -10.56 -10.33
C ASN A 50 -17.68 -11.50 -9.11
N LYS A 51 -16.61 -11.38 -8.31
CA LYS A 51 -16.35 -12.23 -7.15
C LYS A 51 -16.53 -11.46 -5.85
N THR A 52 -16.96 -12.15 -4.80
CA THR A 52 -16.89 -11.62 -3.44
C THR A 52 -15.45 -11.63 -2.96
N VAL A 53 -14.99 -10.50 -2.44
CA VAL A 53 -13.68 -10.36 -1.81
C VAL A 53 -13.86 -10.51 -0.31
N VAL A 54 -13.05 -11.36 0.32
CA VAL A 54 -13.08 -11.60 1.76
C VAL A 54 -11.92 -10.86 2.42
N LEU A 55 -12.19 -10.10 3.47
CA LEU A 55 -11.19 -9.45 4.30
C LEU A 55 -11.06 -10.24 5.61
N PRO A 56 -9.83 -10.52 6.09
CA PRO A 56 -9.64 -11.32 7.30
C PRO A 56 -10.08 -10.62 8.59
N ASN A 57 -10.24 -9.29 8.57
CA ASN A 57 -10.71 -8.48 9.70
C ASN A 57 -11.32 -7.15 9.18
N SER A 58 -11.71 -6.25 10.08
CA SER A 58 -12.30 -4.95 9.71
C SER A 58 -11.34 -3.98 9.00
N ALA A 59 -10.03 -4.13 9.15
CA ALA A 59 -9.00 -3.23 8.62
C ALA A 59 -7.66 -3.96 8.32
N PRO A 60 -7.58 -4.81 7.28
CA PRO A 60 -6.46 -5.73 7.07
C PRO A 60 -5.32 -5.07 6.27
N TRP A 61 -4.94 -3.86 6.66
CA TRP A 61 -3.90 -3.08 5.98
C TRP A 61 -2.76 -2.73 6.93
N VAL A 62 -1.58 -2.52 6.37
CA VAL A 62 -0.39 -2.07 7.09
C VAL A 62 0.30 -0.95 6.33
N VAL A 63 1.05 -0.13 7.05
CA VAL A 63 1.92 0.90 6.48
C VAL A 63 3.35 0.43 6.55
N ILE A 64 4.03 0.45 5.40
CA ILE A 64 5.43 0.06 5.27
C ILE A 64 6.22 1.29 4.84
N SER A 65 7.25 1.67 5.59
CA SER A 65 8.15 2.74 5.16
C SER A 65 9.00 2.27 3.98
N LEU A 66 9.15 3.11 2.95
CA LEU A 66 10.04 2.86 1.81
C LEU A 66 11.32 3.71 1.87
N SER A 67 11.53 4.48 2.95
CA SER A 67 12.61 5.46 3.05
C SER A 67 13.12 5.64 4.49
N GLY A 68 14.30 6.25 4.62
CA GLY A 68 14.92 6.52 5.91
C GLY A 68 15.32 5.25 6.70
N LYS A 69 15.50 5.41 8.01
CA LYS A 69 15.96 4.35 8.92
C LYS A 69 14.99 3.16 9.04
N ASN A 70 13.71 3.37 8.73
CA ASN A 70 12.66 2.34 8.81
C ASN A 70 12.33 1.71 7.45
N LYS A 71 13.16 1.90 6.41
CA LYS A 71 12.92 1.32 5.09
C LYS A 71 12.67 -0.18 5.17
N GLY A 72 11.55 -0.61 4.59
CA GLY A 72 11.08 -2.00 4.56
C GLY A 72 10.29 -2.43 5.82
N LYS A 73 10.31 -1.64 6.90
CA LYS A 73 9.62 -1.99 8.15
C LYS A 73 8.16 -1.56 8.10
N VAL A 74 7.31 -2.37 8.75
CA VAL A 74 5.94 -1.96 9.09
C VAL A 74 6.04 -0.91 10.20
N VAL A 75 5.43 0.24 9.98
CA VAL A 75 5.43 1.38 10.93
C VAL A 75 4.06 1.63 11.55
N PHE A 76 3.01 1.05 10.97
CA PHE A 76 1.65 1.14 11.51
C PHE A 76 0.80 -0.04 11.03
N ALA A 77 -0.11 -0.48 11.89
CA ALA A 77 -1.22 -1.38 11.60
C ALA A 77 -2.41 -0.99 12.50
N PRO A 78 -3.63 -0.94 11.98
CA PRO A 78 -4.80 -0.54 12.76
C PRO A 78 -5.22 -1.66 13.73
N ILE A 79 -5.75 -1.25 14.89
CA ILE A 79 -6.55 -2.14 15.72
C ILE A 79 -7.84 -2.44 14.96
N SER A 80 -8.21 -3.72 14.87
CA SER A 80 -9.34 -4.17 14.05
C SER A 80 -10.16 -5.24 14.74
N THR A 81 -11.45 -5.30 14.40
CA THR A 81 -12.37 -6.35 14.85
C THR A 81 -12.01 -7.65 14.17
N GLN A 82 -11.82 -8.73 14.94
CA GLN A 82 -11.46 -10.06 14.46
C GLN A 82 -12.69 -10.79 13.87
N SER A 83 -13.20 -10.30 12.75
CA SER A 83 -14.29 -10.94 12.02
C SER A 83 -14.09 -10.84 10.52
N LEU A 84 -14.43 -11.92 9.81
CA LEU A 84 -14.40 -11.91 8.35
C LEU A 84 -15.39 -10.87 7.81
N GLN A 85 -14.94 -10.08 6.83
CA GLN A 85 -15.79 -9.11 6.16
C GLN A 85 -15.91 -9.49 4.69
N TYR A 86 -17.10 -9.34 4.14
CA TYR A 86 -17.39 -9.70 2.75
C TYR A 86 -17.69 -8.44 1.95
N LEU A 87 -16.88 -8.21 0.92
CA LEU A 87 -17.06 -7.11 -0.03
C LEU A 87 -17.63 -7.69 -1.33
N LYS A 88 -18.93 -7.48 -1.55
CA LYS A 88 -19.67 -8.00 -2.71
C LYS A 88 -19.19 -7.35 -4.02
N PRO A 89 -19.51 -7.95 -5.19
CA PRO A 89 -19.37 -7.27 -6.47
C PRO A 89 -20.00 -5.87 -6.46
N ASN A 90 -19.38 -4.94 -7.18
CA ASN A 90 -19.76 -3.53 -7.33
C ASN A 90 -19.87 -2.75 -6.00
N SER A 91 -19.11 -3.14 -4.99
CA SER A 91 -19.05 -2.44 -3.70
C SER A 91 -17.65 -1.97 -3.35
N GLU A 92 -17.55 -1.04 -2.42
CA GLU A 92 -16.28 -0.47 -1.96
C GLU A 92 -16.16 -0.41 -0.44
N LYS A 93 -14.91 -0.39 0.03
CA LYS A 93 -14.57 -0.18 1.44
C LYS A 93 -13.47 0.86 1.56
N LYS A 94 -13.61 1.75 2.55
CA LYS A 94 -12.71 2.88 2.78
C LYS A 94 -12.12 2.82 4.17
N TRP A 95 -10.86 3.21 4.29
CA TRP A 95 -10.17 3.46 5.55
C TRP A 95 -9.34 4.73 5.43
N CYS A 96 -8.90 5.26 6.57
CA CYS A 96 -8.03 6.43 6.62
C CYS A 96 -6.88 6.20 7.60
N TRP A 97 -5.78 6.89 7.34
CA TRP A 97 -4.59 6.89 8.17
C TRP A 97 -4.21 8.34 8.48
N ASP A 98 -4.04 8.64 9.76
CA ASP A 98 -3.69 9.98 10.26
C ASP A 98 -2.18 10.25 10.26
N LEU A 99 -1.43 9.45 9.47
CA LEU A 99 0.03 9.53 9.34
C LEU A 99 0.78 9.29 10.65
N LYS A 100 0.20 8.50 11.54
CA LYS A 100 0.81 8.11 12.81
C LYS A 100 1.44 6.72 12.76
N ASP A 101 2.52 6.53 13.51
CA ASP A 101 3.13 5.22 13.74
C ASP A 101 2.51 4.50 14.96
N PHE A 102 3.14 3.40 15.37
CA PHE A 102 2.72 2.62 16.55
C PHE A 102 2.85 3.37 17.88
N GLU A 103 3.72 4.37 17.95
CA GLU A 103 3.91 5.22 19.15
C GLU A 103 2.93 6.40 19.15
N ASN A 104 1.96 6.42 18.22
CA ASN A 104 0.99 7.51 18.03
C ASN A 104 1.67 8.85 17.64
N GLU A 105 2.93 8.77 17.20
CA GLU A 105 3.72 9.89 16.70
C GLU A 105 3.57 10.01 15.18
N TYR A 106 3.66 11.23 14.67
CA TYR A 106 3.60 11.41 13.22
C TYR A 106 4.85 10.87 12.53
N VAL A 107 4.64 10.09 11.48
CA VAL A 107 5.73 9.56 10.67
C VAL A 107 6.57 10.67 10.04
N HIS A 108 7.85 10.38 9.79
CA HIS A 108 8.75 11.29 9.07
C HIS A 108 8.33 11.46 7.61
N SER A 109 8.80 12.54 6.99
CA SER A 109 8.64 12.73 5.54
C SER A 109 9.29 11.59 4.76
N GLY A 110 8.64 11.17 3.68
CA GLY A 110 9.12 10.09 2.84
C GLY A 110 7.99 9.29 2.19
N LYS A 111 8.39 8.23 1.48
CA LYS A 111 7.45 7.36 0.77
C LYS A 111 7.02 6.19 1.65
N TYR A 112 5.73 5.91 1.65
CA TYR A 112 5.11 4.82 2.39
C TYR A 112 4.24 3.98 1.47
N LYS A 113 4.30 2.66 1.62
CA LYS A 113 3.41 1.72 0.96
C LYS A 113 2.30 1.31 1.92
N ILE A 114 1.05 1.50 1.51
CA ILE A 114 -0.10 0.89 2.18
C ILE A 114 -0.32 -0.47 1.52
N ARG A 115 -0.21 -1.55 2.28
CA ARG A 115 -0.45 -2.92 1.78
C ARG A 115 -1.72 -3.46 2.42
N LEU A 116 -2.68 -3.86 1.61
CA LEU A 116 -3.94 -4.49 2.01
C LEU A 116 -3.90 -5.99 1.72
N THR A 117 -4.38 -6.80 2.66
CA THR A 117 -4.54 -8.25 2.47
C THR A 117 -6.01 -8.58 2.31
N VAL A 118 -6.35 -9.31 1.24
CA VAL A 118 -7.69 -9.84 0.98
C VAL A 118 -7.60 -11.28 0.51
N PHE A 119 -8.73 -11.97 0.48
CA PHE A 119 -8.84 -13.33 -0.03
C PHE A 119 -9.88 -13.38 -1.16
N ILE A 120 -9.53 -14.08 -2.23
CA ILE A 120 -10.42 -14.36 -3.36
C ILE A 120 -10.28 -15.85 -3.64
N ASP A 121 -11.40 -16.57 -3.67
CA ASP A 121 -11.41 -18.04 -3.79
C ASP A 121 -10.46 -18.71 -2.79
N LYS A 122 -10.44 -18.23 -1.55
CA LYS A 122 -9.58 -18.68 -0.44
C LYS A 122 -8.07 -18.46 -0.66
N LYS A 123 -7.65 -17.80 -1.75
CA LYS A 123 -6.25 -17.45 -2.00
C LYS A 123 -5.95 -16.04 -1.51
N PRO A 124 -4.84 -15.82 -0.79
CA PRO A 124 -4.45 -14.49 -0.36
C PRO A 124 -4.02 -13.64 -1.57
N VAL A 125 -4.43 -12.38 -1.54
CA VAL A 125 -4.10 -11.36 -2.54
C VAL A 125 -3.62 -10.13 -1.79
N PHE A 126 -2.49 -9.58 -2.23
CA PHE A 126 -1.92 -8.36 -1.67
C PHE A 126 -2.09 -7.22 -2.67
N LEU A 127 -2.77 -6.17 -2.24
CA LEU A 127 -2.91 -4.94 -3.00
C LEU A 127 -2.08 -3.85 -2.33
N SER A 128 -1.67 -2.85 -3.10
CA SER A 128 -0.96 -1.72 -2.50
C SER A 128 -1.15 -0.41 -3.23
N THR A 129 -1.11 0.69 -2.48
CA THR A 129 -0.92 2.05 -2.99
C THR A 129 0.27 2.69 -2.28
N THR A 130 0.85 3.74 -2.88
CA THR A 130 2.00 4.47 -2.32
C THR A 130 1.61 5.91 -2.02
N ILE A 131 2.02 6.40 -0.85
CA ILE A 131 1.80 7.76 -0.37
C ILE A 131 3.15 8.44 -0.15
N ASP A 132 3.27 9.70 -0.55
CA ASP A 132 4.41 10.56 -0.26
C ASP A 132 4.08 11.58 0.83
N VAL A 133 4.68 11.44 2.00
CA VAL A 133 4.51 12.37 3.13
C VAL A 133 5.54 13.49 3.00
N LYS A 134 5.08 14.72 2.81
CA LYS A 134 5.93 15.91 2.66
C LYS A 134 6.48 16.36 4.00
N ALA A 135 7.69 16.91 3.98
CA ALA A 135 8.23 17.66 5.10
C ALA A 135 7.35 18.88 5.38
N LYS A 136 7.15 19.22 6.66
CA LYS A 136 6.48 20.46 7.05
C LYS A 136 7.36 21.63 6.61
N ILE A 137 6.87 22.44 5.67
CA ILE A 137 7.54 23.70 5.31
C ILE A 137 7.28 24.67 6.46
N VAL A 138 8.27 24.88 7.32
CA VAL A 138 8.25 25.99 8.27
C VAL A 138 8.69 27.22 7.50
N ARG A 139 7.76 28.15 7.22
CA ARG A 139 8.17 29.49 6.79
C ARG A 139 8.81 30.16 7.99
N LEU A 140 10.11 30.42 7.92
CA LEU A 140 10.76 31.37 8.81
C LEU A 140 10.24 32.74 8.40
N ASN A 141 9.52 33.42 9.29
CA ASN A 141 9.23 34.84 9.09
C ASN A 141 10.58 35.58 9.20
N PRO A 142 10.91 36.45 8.22
CA PRO A 142 12.13 37.26 8.28
C PRO A 142 12.11 38.22 9.47
#